data_AF-A0A355GS93-F1
#
_entry.id   AF-A0A355GS93-F1
#
_cell.length_a   1.000
_cell.length_b   1.000
_cell.length_c   1.000
_cell.angle_alpha   90.00
_cell.angle_beta   90.00
_cell.angle_gamma   90.00
#
_symmetry.space_group_name_H-M   'P 1'
#
loop_
_entity.id
_entity.type
_entity.pdbx_description
1 polymer ?
#
loop_
_entity_poly.entity_id
_entity_poly.type
_entity_poly.pdbx_seq_one_letter_code
_entity_poly.pdbx_strand_id
1 'polypeptide(L)' 'MKHVVELRNITKTYVIGEIQVKALRGISFGIAPGEFVAIMGASG' A
#
# COMPACT_ATOMS: atom_id res chain seq x y z
N MET A 1 5.25 16.67 11.10
CA MET A 1 4.79 15.68 12.10
C MET A 1 5.51 14.37 11.84
N LYS A 2 5.88 13.58 12.86
CA LYS A 2 6.57 12.30 12.66
C LYS A 2 5.53 11.20 12.54
N HIS A 3 5.38 10.61 11.35
CA HIS A 3 4.51 9.44 11.17
C HIS A 3 5.13 8.20 11.81
N VAL A 4 4.30 7.33 12.38
CA VAL A 4 4.72 6.00 12.90
C VAL A 4 4.81 4.97 11.79
N VAL A 5 4.04 5.16 10.71
CA VAL A 5 4.14 4.41 9.46
C VAL A 5 4.23 5.41 8.32
N GLU A 6 5.15 5.18 7.39
CA GLU A 6 5.33 6.01 6.20
C GLU A 6 5.56 5.13 4.97
N LEU A 7 4.71 5.29 3.96
CA LEU A 7 4.81 4.66 2.65
C LEU A 7 5.07 5.74 1.61
N ARG A 8 6.10 5.56 0.79
CA ARG A 8 6.44 6.48 -0.30
C ARG A 8 6.54 5.72 -1.60
N ASN A 9 5.63 6.02 -2.52
CA ASN A 9 5.55 5.44 -3.86
C ASN A 9 5.70 3.91 -3.90
N ILE A 10 5.03 3.21 -2.98
CA ILE A 10 5.14 1.77 -2.84
C ILE A 10 4.45 1.09 -4.02
N THR A 11 5.18 0.19 -4.67
CA THR A 11 4.71 -0.62 -5.79
C THR A 11 4.92 -2.09 -5.47
N LYS A 12 4.04 -2.94 -6.02
CA LYS A 12 4.20 -4.39 -5.94
C LYS A 12 3.60 -5.00 -7.19
N THR A 13 4.44 -5.73 -7.91
CA THR A 13 4.03 -6.57 -9.03
C THR A 13 4.34 -8.02 -8.66
N TYR A 14 3.34 -8.88 -8.74
CA TYR A 14 3.54 -10.33 -8.67
C TYR A 14 3.71 -10.86 -10.10
N VAL A 15 4.66 -11.77 -10.27
CA VAL A 15 4.86 -12.49 -11.53
C VAL A 15 4.37 -13.91 -11.31
N ILE A 16 3.35 -14.31 -12.07
CA ILE A 16 2.69 -15.61 -11.98
C ILE A 16 2.77 -16.24 -13.36
N GLY A 17 3.78 -17.10 -13.57
CA GLY A 17 4.14 -17.58 -14.90
C GLY A 17 4.51 -16.39 -15.81
N GLU A 18 3.78 -16.25 -16.91
CA GLU A 18 3.96 -15.14 -17.86
C GLU A 18 3.10 -13.89 -17.51
N ILE A 19 2.21 -13.99 -16.52
CA ILE A 19 1.30 -12.91 -16.15
C ILE A 19 1.95 -12.01 -15.10
N GLN A 20 1.82 -10.69 -15.29
CA GLN A 20 2.21 -9.69 -14.30
C GLN A 20 0.97 -9.05 -13.66
N VAL A 21 0.83 -9.21 -12.34
CA VAL A 21 -0.26 -8.62 -11.56
C VAL A 21 0.27 -7.43 -10.76
N LYS A 22 -0.13 -6.21 -11.13
CA LYS A 22 0.21 -4.98 -10.41
C LYS A 22 -0.71 -4.78 -9.21
N ALA A 23 -0.38 -5.45 -8.11
CA ALA A 23 -1.13 -5.41 -6.85
C ALA A 23 -1.09 -4.03 -6.18
N LEU A 24 0.07 -3.36 -6.17
CA LEU A 24 0.18 -1.97 -5.68
C LEU A 24 0.75 -1.07 -6.77
N ARG A 25 0.09 0.08 -6.99
CA ARG A 25 0.35 0.99 -8.11
C ARG A 25 0.88 2.36 -7.67
N GLY A 26 1.90 2.39 -6.82
CA GLY A 26 2.58 3.63 -6.42
C GLY A 26 1.84 4.37 -5.30
N ILE A 27 1.60 3.68 -4.18
CA ILE A 27 0.85 4.24 -3.05
C ILE A 27 1.79 5.01 -2.12
N SER A 28 1.40 6.23 -1.77
CA SER A 28 2.01 7.03 -0.71
C SER A 28 0.98 7.31 0.37
N PHE A 29 1.30 6.98 1.61
CA PHE A 29 0.38 7.03 2.75
C PHE A 29 1.17 7.10 4.05
N GLY A 30 0.63 7.74 5.08
CA GLY A 30 1.25 7.82 6.39
C GLY A 30 0.22 7.63 7.49
N ILE A 31 0.68 7.16 8.66
CA ILE A 31 -0.13 7.05 9.87
C ILE A 31 0.56 7.84 10.97
N ALA A 32 -0.15 8.77 11.59
CA ALA A 32 0.32 9.55 12.72
C ALA A 32 0.17 8.76 14.05
N PRO A 33 0.94 9.11 15.10
CA PRO A 33 0.79 8.48 16.41
C PRO A 33 -0.64 8.65 16.95
N GLY A 34 -1.25 7.56 17.39
CA GLY A 34 -2.59 7.56 17.98
C GLY A 34 -3.74 7.47 16.98
N GLU A 35 -3.49 7.44 15.67
CA GLU A 35 -4.53 7.21 14.67
C GLU A 35 -4.99 5.75 14.65
N PHE A 36 -6.32 5.55 14.57
CA PHE A 36 -6.94 4.25 14.36
C PHE A 36 -7.43 4.16 12.91
N VAL A 37 -6.86 3.25 12.13
CA VAL A 37 -7.02 3.21 10.67
C VAL A 37 -7.61 1.87 10.24
N ALA A 38 -8.50 1.90 9.24
CA ALA A 38 -9.01 0.71 8.56
C ALA A 38 -8.66 0.77 7.06
N ILE A 39 -8.41 -0.39 6.45
CA ILE A 39 -8.23 -0.54 5.01
C ILE A 39 -9.44 -1.26 4.45
N MET A 40 -10.10 -0.65 3.46
CA MET A 40 -11.33 -1.13 2.85
C MET A 40 -11.18 -1.14 1.32
N GLY A 41 -11.84 -2.07 0.65
CA GLY A 41 -11.83 -2.15 -0.81
C GLY A 41 -12.54 -3.39 -1.31
N ALA A 42 -12.83 -3.43 -2.61
CA ALA A 42 -13.29 -4.65 -3.27
C ALA A 42 -12.18 -5.72 -3.25
N SER A 43 -12.56 -6.99 -3.30
CA SER A 43 -11.60 -8.09 -3.45
C SER A 43 -10.86 -7.98 -4.78
N GLY A 44 -9.54 -8.12 -4.75
CA GLY A 44 -8.66 -8.08 -5.92
C GLY A 44 -7.23 -8.46 -5.58
#